data_AF-W1XAK0-F1
#
_entry.id   AF-W1XAK0-F1
#
_cell.length_a   1.000
_cell.length_b   1.000
_cell.length_c   1.000
_cell.angle_alpha   90.00
_cell.angle_beta   90.00
_cell.angle_gamma   90.00
#
_symmetry.space_group_name_H-M   'P 1'
#
loop_
_entity.id
_entity.type
_entity.pdbx_description
1 polymer ?
#
loop_
_entity_poly.entity_id
_entity_poly.type
_entity_poly.pdbx_seq_one_letter_code
_entity_poly.pdbx_strand_id
1 'polypeptide(L)'
;GYMGLHTVGRGSERSPVLLALDYNPTGDKEAPVYACLVGKGITFDSGGYSIKQTAFMDSMKSDMGGAATVTGALAFAITRGLNKRVKLFLCCADNLISGNAFKLGDIITYRNGKKVEVMNTDAEGRLVLADGLIDASAQKP
;
A
#
# COMPACT_ATOMS: atom_id res chain seq x y z
N GLY A 1 4.58 10.56 -9.70
CA GLY A 1 4.52 9.08 -9.61
C GLY A 1 4.03 8.67 -8.24
N TYR A 2 4.16 7.40 -7.89
CA TYR A 2 3.87 6.86 -6.56
C TYR A 2 5.11 6.99 -5.66
N MET A 3 5.21 8.13 -4.98
CA MET A 3 6.44 8.53 -4.32
C MET A 3 6.66 7.82 -2.98
N GLY A 4 5.60 7.59 -2.21
CA GLY A 4 5.68 6.81 -0.97
C GLY A 4 6.05 5.36 -1.26
N LEU A 5 5.39 4.77 -2.25
CA LEU A 5 5.64 3.40 -2.68
C LEU A 5 7.08 3.20 -3.18
N HIS A 6 7.55 4.09 -4.07
CA HIS A 6 8.91 4.05 -4.57
C HIS A 6 9.95 4.27 -3.46
N THR A 7 9.73 5.25 -2.58
CA THR A 7 10.69 5.61 -1.52
C THR A 7 10.88 4.47 -0.54
N VAL A 8 9.80 3.78 -0.15
CA VAL A 8 9.86 2.62 0.73
C VAL A 8 10.50 1.42 0.02
N GLY A 9 10.02 1.08 -1.18
CA GLY A 9 10.43 -0.15 -1.87
C GLY A 9 11.79 -0.12 -2.55
N ARG A 10 12.37 1.05 -2.85
CA ARG A 10 13.68 1.16 -3.53
C ARG A 10 14.86 0.57 -2.74
N GLY A 11 14.65 0.24 -1.47
CA GLY A 11 15.61 -0.47 -0.63
C GLY A 11 15.76 -1.96 -0.96
N SER A 12 14.79 -2.55 -1.68
CA SER A 12 14.77 -3.97 -2.05
C SER A 12 15.13 -4.19 -3.52
N GLU A 13 15.64 -5.38 -3.85
CA GLU A 13 15.77 -5.84 -5.23
C GLU A 13 14.41 -6.15 -5.87
N ARG A 14 13.39 -6.42 -5.05
CA ARG A 14 12.02 -6.59 -5.52
C ARG A 14 11.39 -5.22 -5.72
N SER A 15 10.96 -4.96 -6.96
CA SER A 15 10.31 -3.70 -7.30
C SER A 15 8.99 -3.52 -6.54
N PRO A 16 8.72 -2.33 -5.99
CA PRO A 16 7.42 -2.04 -5.38
C PRO A 16 6.32 -1.96 -6.45
N VAL A 17 5.10 -2.39 -6.09
CA VAL A 17 3.95 -2.45 -6.99
C VAL A 17 2.71 -1.89 -6.30
N LEU A 18 2.00 -0.99 -6.98
CA LEU A 18 0.62 -0.67 -6.63
C LEU A 18 -0.30 -1.53 -7.52
N LEU A 19 -0.94 -2.53 -6.92
CA LEU A 19 -1.96 -3.32 -7.63
C LEU A 19 -3.31 -2.61 -7.53
N ALA A 20 -3.92 -2.30 -8.66
CA ALA A 20 -5.27 -1.76 -8.74
C ALA A 20 -6.19 -2.75 -9.46
N LEU A 21 -7.17 -3.29 -8.74
CA LEU A 21 -8.20 -4.18 -9.28
C LEU A 21 -9.54 -3.43 -9.31
N ASP A 22 -10.24 -3.49 -10.44
CA ASP A 22 -11.55 -2.88 -10.63
C ASP A 22 -12.60 -3.99 -10.81
N TYR A 23 -13.28 -4.34 -9.72
CA TYR A 23 -14.41 -5.26 -9.78
C TYR A 23 -15.66 -4.48 -10.18
N ASN A 24 -16.12 -4.68 -11.41
CA ASN A 24 -17.31 -4.03 -11.93
C ASN A 24 -18.33 -5.05 -12.46
N PRO A 25 -19.28 -5.51 -11.62
CA PRO A 25 -20.28 -6.48 -12.03
C PRO A 25 -21.45 -5.87 -12.81
N THR A 26 -21.49 -4.55 -13.00
CA THR A 26 -22.64 -3.86 -13.58
C THR A 26 -22.73 -3.98 -15.10
N GLY A 27 -21.62 -4.33 -15.76
CA GLY A 27 -21.49 -4.30 -17.22
C GLY A 27 -21.34 -2.89 -17.81
N ASP A 28 -21.58 -1.84 -17.03
CA ASP A 28 -21.39 -0.45 -17.42
C ASP A 28 -20.00 0.04 -16.97
N LYS A 29 -19.16 0.42 -17.95
CA LYS A 29 -17.80 0.93 -17.70
C LYS A 29 -17.80 2.23 -16.88
N GLU A 30 -18.86 3.01 -16.99
CA GLU A 30 -19.01 4.32 -16.34
C GLU A 30 -19.75 4.24 -14.99
N ALA A 31 -20.15 3.04 -14.55
CA ALA A 31 -20.82 2.87 -13.27
C ALA A 31 -19.98 3.49 -12.13
N PRO A 32 -20.59 4.26 -11.21
CA PRO A 32 -19.84 4.90 -10.14
C PRO A 32 -19.17 3.86 -9.24
N VAL A 33 -17.95 4.15 -8.80
CA VAL A 33 -17.26 3.33 -7.80
C VAL A 33 -18.03 3.48 -6.49
N TYR A 34 -18.54 2.38 -5.95
CA TYR A 34 -19.32 2.36 -4.70
C TYR A 34 -18.43 2.34 -3.45
N ALA A 35 -17.27 1.72 -3.54
CA ALA A 35 -16.31 1.65 -2.46
C ALA A 35 -14.89 1.43 -3.00
N CYS A 36 -13.91 1.95 -2.27
CA CYS A 36 -12.51 1.64 -2.47
C CYS A 36 -11.96 0.93 -1.23
N LEU A 37 -11.29 -0.20 -1.43
CA LEU A 37 -10.55 -0.91 -0.39
C LEU A 37 -9.06 -0.66 -0.60
N VAL A 38 -8.35 -0.23 0.43
CA VAL A 38 -6.90 0.06 0.36
C VAL A 38 -6.17 -0.75 1.42
N GLY A 39 -5.22 -1.57 1.00
CA GLY A 39 -4.47 -2.46 1.88
C GLY A 39 -2.97 -2.13 1.91
N LYS A 40 -2.40 -2.09 3.13
CA LYS A 40 -0.95 -2.12 3.35
C LYS A 40 -0.42 -3.49 2.91
N GLY A 41 0.51 -3.51 1.97
CA GLY A 41 1.08 -4.72 1.38
C GLY A 41 2.59 -4.85 1.59
N ILE A 42 3.11 -4.50 2.78
CA ILE A 42 4.53 -4.65 3.04
C ILE A 42 4.85 -6.15 3.18
N THR A 43 5.51 -6.72 2.17
CA THR A 43 5.71 -8.18 2.07
C THR A 43 6.74 -8.69 3.05
N PHE A 44 7.69 -7.84 3.44
CA PHE A 44 8.55 -8.03 4.59
C PHE A 44 9.02 -6.68 5.12
N ASP A 45 9.03 -6.53 6.44
CA ASP A 45 9.39 -5.28 7.12
C ASP A 45 10.55 -5.50 8.09
N SER A 46 11.76 -5.07 7.72
CA SER A 46 12.89 -5.01 8.64
C SER A 46 12.91 -3.73 9.49
N GLY A 47 12.03 -2.78 9.17
CA GLY A 47 12.03 -1.39 9.66
C GLY A 47 12.96 -0.44 8.92
N GLY A 48 13.68 -0.90 7.89
CA GLY A 48 14.69 -0.08 7.21
C GLY A 48 15.82 0.35 8.17
N TYR A 49 16.35 1.57 8.01
CA TYR A 49 17.40 2.09 8.89
C TYR A 49 16.97 2.27 10.35
N SER A 50 15.69 2.44 10.62
CA SER A 50 15.06 2.31 11.94
C SER A 50 14.81 0.83 12.25
N ILE A 51 15.87 0.03 12.23
CA ILE A 51 15.80 -1.43 12.23
C ILE A 51 15.06 -2.01 13.45
N LYS A 52 14.22 -3.01 13.21
CA LYS A 52 13.58 -3.79 14.27
C LYS A 52 14.58 -4.69 14.99
N GLN A 53 14.31 -4.97 16.26
CA GLN A 53 15.04 -6.03 16.97
C GLN A 53 14.64 -7.41 16.43
N THR A 54 15.57 -8.38 16.47
CA THR A 54 15.38 -9.73 15.93
C THR A 54 14.09 -10.40 16.40
N ALA A 55 13.75 -10.27 17.68
CA ALA A 55 12.57 -10.89 18.28
C ALA A 55 11.22 -10.40 17.70
N PHE A 56 11.22 -9.25 17.01
CA PHE A 56 10.02 -8.68 16.39
C PHE A 56 9.99 -8.90 14.87
N MET A 57 11.04 -9.49 14.28
CA MET A 57 11.20 -9.56 12.82
C MET A 57 10.61 -10.84 12.21
N ASP A 58 10.48 -11.92 12.99
CA ASP A 58 9.97 -13.23 12.55
C ASP A 58 8.53 -13.16 11.99
N SER A 59 7.71 -12.32 12.60
CA SER A 59 6.31 -12.10 12.26
C SER A 59 6.14 -11.12 11.09
N MET A 60 7.16 -10.34 10.70
CA MET A 60 7.02 -9.25 9.73
C MET A 60 6.75 -9.68 8.28
N LYS A 61 6.82 -10.98 7.99
CA LYS A 61 6.20 -11.55 6.78
C LYS A 61 4.68 -11.33 6.71
N SER A 62 4.03 -11.03 7.84
CA SER A 62 2.59 -10.75 7.93
C SER A 62 2.26 -9.26 7.87
N ASP A 63 3.23 -8.38 7.64
CA ASP A 63 3.01 -6.92 7.56
C ASP A 63 2.24 -6.48 6.27
N MET A 64 1.93 -7.46 5.43
CA MET A 64 0.99 -7.41 4.30
C MET A 64 -0.44 -7.85 4.69
N GLY A 65 -0.70 -8.06 5.99
CA GLY A 65 -1.98 -8.57 6.50
C GLY A 65 -3.17 -7.67 6.15
N GLY A 66 -2.95 -6.36 6.04
CA GLY A 66 -3.96 -5.41 5.56
C GLY A 66 -4.39 -5.72 4.12
N ALA A 67 -3.43 -5.86 3.20
CA ALA A 67 -3.67 -6.25 1.81
C ALA A 67 -4.35 -7.63 1.69
N ALA A 68 -3.90 -8.62 2.47
CA ALA A 68 -4.52 -9.94 2.51
C ALA A 68 -5.99 -9.87 2.93
N THR A 69 -6.27 -9.12 4.01
CA THR A 69 -7.61 -8.99 4.59
C THR A 69 -8.58 -8.35 3.60
N VAL A 70 -8.23 -7.21 2.99
CA VAL A 70 -9.13 -6.53 2.05
C VAL A 70 -9.35 -7.32 0.76
N THR A 71 -8.34 -8.08 0.32
CA THR A 71 -8.46 -8.99 -0.83
C THR A 71 -9.44 -10.12 -0.52
N GLY A 72 -9.27 -10.78 0.63
CA GLY A 72 -10.18 -11.83 1.08
C GLY A 72 -11.60 -11.32 1.31
N ALA A 73 -11.76 -10.13 1.87
CA ALA A 73 -13.06 -9.49 2.08
C ALA A 73 -13.79 -9.22 0.76
N LEU A 74 -13.09 -8.69 -0.26
CA LEU A 74 -13.67 -8.47 -1.58
C LEU A 74 -14.05 -9.79 -2.24
N ALA A 75 -13.15 -10.77 -2.23
CA ALA A 75 -13.41 -12.10 -2.79
C ALA A 75 -14.66 -12.73 -2.14
N PHE A 76 -14.74 -12.69 -0.81
CA PHE A 76 -15.90 -13.19 -0.07
C PHE A 76 -17.17 -12.43 -0.47
N ALA A 77 -17.15 -11.10 -0.50
CA ALA A 77 -18.31 -10.30 -0.91
C ALA A 77 -18.79 -10.65 -2.33
N ILE A 78 -17.87 -10.86 -3.28
CA ILE A 78 -18.19 -11.33 -4.63
C ILE A 78 -18.91 -12.68 -4.58
N THR A 79 -18.40 -13.66 -3.81
CA THR A 79 -19.07 -14.97 -3.68
C THR A 79 -20.45 -14.89 -3.01
N ARG A 80 -20.73 -13.81 -2.27
CA ARG A 80 -22.03 -13.54 -1.65
C ARG A 80 -22.98 -12.71 -2.52
N GLY A 81 -22.60 -12.43 -3.77
CA GLY A 81 -23.45 -11.73 -4.74
C GLY A 81 -23.32 -10.21 -4.74
N LEU A 82 -22.17 -9.66 -4.33
CA LEU A 82 -21.88 -8.22 -4.44
C LEU A 82 -22.13 -7.72 -5.87
N ASN A 83 -23.09 -6.81 -6.02
CA ASN A 83 -23.53 -6.24 -7.30
C ASN A 83 -23.14 -4.76 -7.48
N LYS A 84 -22.16 -4.28 -6.71
CA LYS A 84 -21.65 -2.90 -6.76
C LYS A 84 -20.21 -2.89 -7.29
N ARG A 85 -19.83 -1.82 -8.00
CA ARG A 85 -18.46 -1.61 -8.48
C ARG A 85 -17.55 -1.27 -7.30
N VAL A 86 -16.52 -2.08 -7.05
CA VAL A 86 -15.55 -1.89 -5.96
C VAL A 86 -14.15 -1.90 -6.52
N LYS A 87 -13.33 -0.91 -6.13
CA LYS A 87 -11.91 -0.90 -6.45
C LYS A 87 -11.07 -1.35 -5.28
N LEU A 88 -10.04 -2.14 -5.56
CA LEU A 88 -9.09 -2.65 -4.58
C LEU A 88 -7.69 -2.14 -4.94
N PHE A 89 -7.03 -1.48 -3.99
CA PHE A 89 -5.68 -0.98 -4.11
C PHE A 89 -4.77 -1.67 -3.09
N LEU A 90 -3.76 -2.41 -3.56
CA LEU A 90 -2.76 -3.06 -2.70
C LEU A 90 -1.43 -2.33 -2.87
N CYS A 91 -0.94 -1.75 -1.78
CA CYS A 91 0.29 -0.95 -1.77
C CYS A 91 1.46 -1.85 -1.37
N CYS A 92 2.08 -2.51 -2.35
CA CYS A 92 3.05 -3.58 -2.10
C CYS A 92 4.51 -3.13 -2.24
N ALA A 93 5.33 -3.47 -1.25
CA ALA A 93 6.77 -3.22 -1.22
C ALA A 93 7.45 -4.09 -0.16
N ASP A 94 8.77 -4.25 -0.21
CA ASP A 94 9.54 -4.62 0.99
C ASP A 94 10.11 -3.35 1.64
N ASN A 95 10.31 -3.39 2.97
CA ASN A 95 11.05 -2.35 3.70
C ASN A 95 12.35 -2.94 4.25
N LEU A 96 13.46 -2.69 3.55
CA LEU A 96 14.76 -3.29 3.82
C LEU A 96 15.87 -2.24 3.93
N ILE A 97 16.98 -2.64 4.56
CA ILE A 97 18.22 -1.87 4.57
C ILE A 97 19.03 -2.20 3.33
N SER A 98 19.46 -1.17 2.60
CA SER A 98 20.45 -1.26 1.53
C SER A 98 21.05 0.12 1.26
N GLY A 99 22.04 0.20 0.37
CA GLY A 99 22.63 1.49 -0.03
C GLY A 99 21.63 2.46 -0.67
N ASN A 100 20.54 1.96 -1.25
CA ASN A 100 19.48 2.76 -1.86
C ASN A 100 18.28 3.00 -0.94
N ALA A 101 18.27 2.46 0.28
CA ALA A 101 17.19 2.67 1.22
C ALA A 101 17.01 4.16 1.58
N PHE A 102 15.76 4.54 1.80
CA PHE A 102 15.39 5.86 2.28
C PHE A 102 15.80 6.05 3.74
N LYS A 103 16.13 7.28 4.12
CA LYS A 103 16.77 7.61 5.39
C LYS A 103 15.87 8.52 6.24
N LEU A 104 16.21 8.62 7.51
CA LEU A 104 15.62 9.63 8.39
C LEU A 104 15.94 11.02 7.84
N GLY A 105 14.96 11.92 7.87
CA GLY A 105 15.03 13.25 7.29
C GLY A 105 14.72 13.33 5.79
N ASP A 106 14.56 12.20 5.08
CA ASP A 106 14.10 12.24 3.68
C ASP A 106 12.69 12.85 3.63
N ILE A 107 12.45 13.72 2.65
CA ILE A 107 11.14 14.37 2.44
C ILE A 107 10.46 13.77 1.20
N ILE A 108 9.29 13.18 1.41
CA ILE A 108 8.45 12.66 0.34
C ILE A 108 7.43 13.72 -0.05
N THR A 109 7.37 14.05 -1.35
CA THR A 109 6.32 14.92 -1.91
C THR A 109 5.29 14.09 -2.67
N TYR A 110 4.04 14.08 -2.21
CA TYR A 110 2.97 13.30 -2.81
C TYR A 110 2.24 14.05 -3.93
N ARG A 111 1.49 13.32 -4.76
CA ARG A 111 0.72 13.87 -5.90
C ARG A 111 -0.36 14.87 -5.50
N ASN A 112 -0.83 14.81 -4.26
CA ASN A 112 -1.77 15.80 -3.70
C ASN A 112 -1.07 17.05 -3.12
N GLY A 113 0.23 17.23 -3.39
CA GLY A 113 1.02 18.38 -2.95
C GLY A 113 1.49 18.34 -1.48
N LYS A 114 1.05 17.35 -0.69
CA LYS A 114 1.49 17.18 0.69
C LYS A 114 2.94 16.69 0.73
N LYS A 115 3.69 17.18 1.71
CA LYS A 115 5.06 16.76 2.00
C LYS A 115 5.12 16.08 3.36
N VAL A 116 5.90 15.02 3.46
CA VAL A 116 6.10 14.25 4.70
C VAL A 116 7.59 14.08 4.93
N GLU A 117 8.06 14.49 6.10
CA GLU A 117 9.39 14.16 6.60
C GLU A 117 9.38 12.77 7.24
N VAL A 118 10.34 11.93 6.86
CA VAL A 118 10.50 10.60 7.42
C VAL A 118 11.34 10.68 8.68
N MET A 119 10.71 10.63 9.85
CA MET A 119 11.43 10.60 11.13
C MET A 119 11.76 9.18 11.60
N ASN A 120 11.10 8.18 11.03
CA ASN A 120 11.28 6.77 11.36
C ASN A 120 10.93 5.93 10.11
N THR A 121 11.88 5.12 9.63
CA THR A 121 11.67 4.29 8.43
C THR A 121 10.84 3.03 8.70
N ASP A 122 10.57 2.72 9.97
CA ASP A 122 9.63 1.68 10.45
C ASP A 122 8.17 2.20 10.52
N ALA A 123 7.97 3.45 10.09
CA ALA A 123 6.66 4.04 9.87
C ALA A 123 6.32 4.05 8.37
N GLU A 124 6.76 3.05 7.62
CA GLU A 124 6.64 2.94 6.16
C GLU A 124 5.20 2.70 5.68
N GLY A 125 4.40 1.96 6.46
CA GLY A 125 3.05 1.57 6.07
C GLY A 125 2.16 2.75 5.71
N ARG A 126 2.23 3.84 6.49
CA ARG A 126 1.49 5.08 6.19
C ARG A 126 2.00 5.79 4.93
N LEU A 127 3.27 5.62 4.58
CA LEU A 127 3.88 6.23 3.40
C LEU A 127 3.39 5.54 2.13
N VAL A 128 3.39 4.20 2.12
CA VAL A 128 2.85 3.44 0.97
C VAL A 128 1.34 3.61 0.85
N LEU A 129 0.61 3.65 1.97
CA LEU A 129 -0.85 3.84 1.98
C LEU A 129 -1.26 5.22 1.46
N ALA A 130 -0.45 6.27 1.69
CA ALA A 130 -0.78 7.61 1.21
C ALA A 130 -0.96 7.64 -0.32
N ASP A 131 -0.14 6.90 -1.06
CA ASP A 131 -0.28 6.78 -2.52
C ASP A 131 -1.58 6.06 -2.93
N GLY A 132 -1.93 4.95 -2.28
CA GLY A 132 -3.16 4.21 -2.53
C GLY A 132 -4.43 4.99 -2.13
N LEU A 133 -4.37 5.73 -1.01
CA LEU A 133 -5.47 6.57 -0.54
C LEU A 133 -5.71 7.78 -1.46
N ILE A 134 -4.67 8.34 -2.07
CA ILE A 134 -4.82 9.39 -3.09
C ILE A 134 -5.58 8.85 -4.30
N ASP A 135 -5.27 7.65 -4.78
CA ASP A 135 -5.98 7.04 -5.91
C ASP A 135 -7.42 6.66 -5.56
N ALA A 136 -7.64 6.10 -4.36
CA ALA A 136 -8.96 5.79 -3.86
C ALA A 136 -9.83 7.04 -3.72
N SER A 137 -9.30 8.13 -3.16
CA SER A 137 -10.01 9.40 -3.02
C SER A 137 -10.40 10.00 -4.36
N ALA A 138 -9.55 9.87 -5.39
CA ALA A 138 -9.85 10.34 -6.74
C ALA A 138 -11.05 9.63 -7.39
N GLN A 139 -11.41 8.42 -6.93
CA GLN A 139 -12.60 7.71 -7.41
C GLN A 139 -13.92 8.31 -6.90
N LYS A 140 -13.88 9.18 -5.89
CA LYS A 140 -15.06 9.71 -5.20
C LYS A 140 -16.04 8.60 -4.79
N PRO A 141 -15.55 7.57 -4.07
CA PRO A 141 -16.35 6.43 -3.67
C PRO A 141 -17.47 6.81 -2.69
#